data_AF-A0A2N4YNN6-F1
#
_entry.id   AF-A0A2N4YNN6-F1
#
_cell.length_a   1.000
_cell.length_b   1.000
_cell.length_c   1.000
_cell.angle_alpha   90.00
_cell.angle_beta   90.00
_cell.angle_gamma   90.00
#
_symmetry.space_group_name_H-M   'P 1'
#
loop_
_entity.id
_entity.type
_entity.pdbx_description
1 polymer ?
#
loop_
_entity_poly.entity_id
_entity_poly.type
_entity_poly.pdbx_seq_one_letter_code
_entity_poly.pdbx_strand_id
1 'polypeptide(L)'
;HQDIFSSPDYPFRIIYPESPFFSPGRLFQNGFGLLIFIFSVSLLFYFLLRKYLNVYTSEKENLRYAIAQGDIVPYYQPLVNGKTGEIYGVEILARWQYTTAQWRSPAEFIPLAERTGLIIPLTRSLMAQVAAQMRPIFSKLPDGFHIGLNISVSHINAPSFIDD
;
A
#
# COMPACT_ATOMS: atom_id res chain seq x y z
N HIS A 1 24.93 -38.80 27.53
CA HIS A 1 26.20 -39.53 27.45
C HIS A 1 27.27 -38.64 28.06
N GLN A 2 28.12 -39.14 28.95
CA GLN A 2 29.25 -38.37 29.49
C GLN A 2 30.49 -38.76 28.71
N ASP A 3 31.11 -37.81 28.01
CA ASP A 3 32.36 -38.07 27.30
C ASP A 3 33.51 -37.99 28.30
N ILE A 4 34.14 -39.15 28.54
CA ILE A 4 35.25 -39.29 29.49
C ILE A 4 36.53 -39.37 28.68
N PHE A 5 37.36 -38.33 28.76
CA PHE A 5 38.71 -38.35 28.20
C PHE A 5 39.72 -38.77 29.27
N SER A 6 40.48 -39.81 28.96
CA SER A 6 41.51 -40.38 29.85
C SER A 6 42.88 -40.14 29.22
N SER A 7 43.83 -39.59 30.00
CA SER A 7 45.21 -39.47 29.54
C SER A 7 45.91 -40.84 29.62
N PRO A 8 46.63 -41.28 28.59
CA PRO A 8 47.38 -42.53 28.64
C PRO A 8 48.61 -42.45 29.57
N ASP A 9 49.14 -41.24 29.82
CA ASP A 9 50.43 -41.04 30.49
C ASP A 9 50.31 -40.70 31.98
N TYR A 10 49.12 -40.35 32.46
CA TYR A 10 48.90 -39.93 33.86
C TYR A 10 47.57 -40.47 34.43
N PRO A 11 47.52 -40.79 35.74
CA PRO A 11 46.37 -41.47 36.36
C PRO A 11 45.24 -40.50 36.73
N PHE A 12 44.91 -39.54 35.86
CA PHE A 12 43.73 -38.68 36.03
C PHE A 12 42.78 -38.82 34.84
N ARG A 13 41.48 -38.72 35.14
CA ARG A 13 40.38 -38.77 34.18
C ARG A 13 39.61 -37.46 34.25
N ILE A 14 39.39 -36.83 33.10
CA ILE A 14 38.58 -35.61 33.03
C ILE A 14 37.18 -36.02 32.61
N ILE A 15 36.22 -35.80 33.51
CA ILE A 15 34.81 -35.99 33.23
C ILE A 15 34.26 -34.61 32.88
N TYR A 16 33.91 -34.40 31.61
CA TYR A 16 33.23 -33.18 31.20
C TYR A 16 31.73 -33.45 31.20
N PRO A 17 30.96 -32.97 32.20
CA PRO A 17 29.52 -33.04 32.10
C PRO A 17 29.10 -32.15 30.93
N GLU A 18 28.29 -32.68 30.00
CA GLU A 18 27.70 -31.85 28.94
C GLU A 18 27.09 -30.59 29.58
N SER A 19 27.55 -29.42 29.13
CA SER A 19 27.12 -28.13 29.65
C SER A 19 25.60 -28.11 29.78
N PRO A 20 25.04 -27.82 30.97
CA PRO A 20 23.61 -27.86 31.18
C PRO A 20 22.83 -26.87 30.32
N PHE A 21 23.53 -25.89 29.72
CA PHE A 21 22.91 -24.77 29.02
C PHE A 21 22.72 -24.97 27.51
N PHE A 22 23.53 -25.81 26.83
CA PHE A 22 23.49 -25.91 25.36
C PHE A 22 23.70 -27.35 24.87
N SER A 23 22.65 -28.18 24.88
CA SER A 23 22.64 -29.42 24.11
C SER A 23 21.44 -29.47 23.14
N PRO A 24 21.64 -29.73 21.82
CA PRO A 24 20.55 -29.72 20.84
C PRO A 24 19.41 -30.68 21.19
N GLY A 25 19.72 -31.88 21.71
CA GLY A 25 18.72 -32.87 22.09
C GLY A 25 17.79 -32.44 23.23
N ARG A 26 18.30 -31.70 24.23
CA ARG A 26 17.48 -31.12 25.32
C ARG A 26 16.62 -29.96 24.83
N LEU A 27 17.12 -29.18 23.86
CA LEU A 27 16.38 -28.11 23.21
C LEU A 27 15.16 -28.66 22.44
N PHE A 28 15.29 -29.83 21.81
CA PHE A 28 14.17 -30.50 21.17
C PHE A 28 13.23 -31.21 22.16
N GLN A 29 13.74 -31.89 23.20
CA GLN A 29 12.90 -32.61 24.18
C GLN A 29 12.18 -31.68 25.17
N ASN A 30 12.82 -30.61 25.64
CA ASN A 30 12.30 -29.73 26.69
C ASN A 30 12.06 -28.28 26.22
N GLY A 31 12.68 -27.87 25.10
CA GLY A 31 12.63 -26.50 24.58
C GLY A 31 11.65 -26.29 23.42
N PHE A 32 11.01 -27.36 22.90
CA PHE A 32 10.04 -27.24 21.82
C PHE A 32 8.86 -26.34 22.20
N GLY A 33 8.37 -26.43 23.44
CA GLY A 33 7.35 -25.53 23.98
C GLY A 33 7.81 -24.07 24.03
N LEU A 34 9.08 -23.82 24.37
CA LEU A 34 9.67 -22.48 24.38
C LEU A 34 9.78 -21.90 22.97
N LEU A 35 10.17 -22.72 21.99
CA LEU A 35 10.25 -22.30 20.58
C LEU A 35 8.87 -21.97 20.02
N ILE A 36 7.86 -22.80 20.28
CA ILE A 36 6.47 -22.50 19.91
C ILE A 36 5.98 -21.24 20.60
N PHE A 37 6.30 -21.06 21.88
CA PHE A 37 5.92 -19.87 22.62
C PHE A 37 6.55 -18.61 22.03
N ILE A 38 7.87 -18.60 21.78
CA ILE A 38 8.57 -17.48 21.14
C ILE A 38 7.99 -17.21 19.75
N PHE A 39 7.77 -18.25 18.95
CA PHE A 39 7.14 -18.11 17.64
C PHE A 39 5.74 -17.50 17.74
N SER A 40 4.92 -17.96 18.67
CA SER A 40 3.54 -17.47 18.87
C SER A 40 3.53 -16.03 19.36
N VAL A 41 4.39 -15.68 20.31
CA VAL A 41 4.57 -14.30 20.80
C VAL A 41 5.08 -13.40 19.67
N SER A 42 6.03 -13.88 18.86
CA SER A 42 6.57 -13.13 17.73
C SER A 42 5.51 -12.91 16.65
N LEU A 43 4.69 -13.93 16.38
CA LEU A 43 3.58 -13.85 15.42
C LEU A 43 2.51 -12.86 15.92
N LEU A 44 2.12 -12.96 17.19
CA LEU A 44 1.19 -12.02 17.81
C LEU A 44 1.75 -10.59 17.79
N PHE A 45 3.01 -10.42 18.17
CA PHE A 45 3.70 -9.13 18.11
C PHE A 45 3.73 -8.58 16.69
N TYR A 46 4.05 -9.40 15.69
CA TYR A 46 3.98 -9.00 14.28
C TYR A 46 2.58 -8.55 13.87
N PHE A 47 1.52 -9.29 14.22
CA PHE A 47 0.14 -8.90 13.91
C PHE A 47 -0.27 -7.60 14.62
N LEU A 48 0.09 -7.44 15.90
CA LEU A 48 -0.19 -6.24 16.67
C LEU A 48 0.58 -5.03 16.13
N LEU A 49 1.87 -5.20 15.82
CA LEU A 49 2.72 -4.16 15.25
C LEU A 49 2.21 -3.75 13.87
N ARG A 50 1.86 -4.72 13.01
CA ARG A 50 1.26 -4.43 11.70
C ARG A 50 -0.05 -3.67 11.86
N LYS A 51 -0.93 -4.08 12.78
CA LYS A 51 -2.20 -3.38 13.05
C LYS A 51 -1.96 -1.97 13.59
N TYR A 52 -1.03 -1.81 14.55
CA TYR A 52 -0.67 -0.53 15.15
C TYR A 52 -0.09 0.40 14.09
N LEU A 53 0.97 0.01 13.39
CA LEU A 53 1.61 0.84 12.35
C LEU A 53 0.65 1.22 11.21
N ASN A 54 -0.28 0.34 10.80
CA ASN A 54 -1.30 0.69 9.81
C ASN A 54 -2.26 1.78 10.29
N VAL A 55 -2.43 1.93 11.61
CA VAL A 55 -3.24 2.99 12.23
C VAL A 55 -2.46 4.32 12.31
N TYR A 56 -1.13 4.30 12.31
CA TYR A 56 -0.29 5.51 12.41
C TYR A 56 0.14 6.12 11.07
N THR A 57 -0.23 5.52 9.95
CA THR A 57 0.00 6.16 8.65
C THR A 57 -0.84 7.44 8.60
N SER A 58 -0.17 8.60 8.54
CA SER A 58 -0.86 9.90 8.47
C SER A 58 -1.82 9.92 7.26
N GLU A 59 -2.89 10.70 7.33
CA GLU A 59 -3.85 10.79 6.21
C GLU A 59 -3.18 11.22 4.91
N LYS A 60 -2.20 12.13 5.00
CA LYS A 60 -1.34 12.53 3.88
C LYS A 60 -0.62 11.34 3.27
N GLU A 61 -0.06 10.49 4.12
CA GLU A 61 0.73 9.34 3.69
C GLU A 61 -0.18 8.25 3.09
N ASN A 62 -1.36 8.02 3.66
CA ASN A 62 -2.38 7.16 3.07
C ASN A 62 -2.81 7.66 1.69
N LEU A 63 -3.04 8.97 1.54
CA LEU A 63 -3.38 9.58 0.26
C LEU A 63 -2.23 9.43 -0.75
N ARG A 64 -0.99 9.66 -0.32
CA ARG A 64 0.21 9.47 -1.15
C ARG A 64 0.33 8.03 -1.65
N TYR A 65 0.12 7.05 -0.77
CA TYR A 65 0.11 5.63 -1.14
C TYR A 65 -1.02 5.32 -2.13
N ALA A 66 -2.25 5.78 -1.88
CA ALA A 66 -3.38 5.56 -2.77
C ALA A 66 -3.15 6.13 -4.18
N ILE A 67 -2.58 7.33 -4.29
CA ILE A 67 -2.21 7.93 -5.58
C ILE A 67 -1.18 7.05 -6.30
N ALA A 68 -0.16 6.57 -5.58
CA ALA A 68 0.91 5.75 -6.14
C ALA A 68 0.45 4.34 -6.57
N GLN A 69 -0.56 3.78 -5.88
CA GLN A 69 -1.16 2.49 -6.24
C GLN A 69 -2.21 2.59 -7.34
N GLY A 70 -2.68 3.80 -7.67
CA GLY A 70 -3.77 4.00 -8.64
C GLY A 70 -5.16 3.74 -8.05
N ASP A 71 -5.30 3.81 -6.72
CA ASP A 71 -6.57 3.57 -6.00
C ASP A 71 -7.57 4.74 -6.15
N ILE A 72 -7.09 5.89 -6.63
CA ILE A 72 -7.92 7.03 -7.00
C ILE A 72 -8.18 6.93 -8.50
N VAL A 73 -9.38 6.47 -8.84
CA VAL A 73 -9.78 6.09 -10.20
C VAL A 73 -10.71 7.13 -10.84
N PRO A 74 -10.72 7.24 -12.17
CA PRO A 74 -11.64 8.12 -12.88
C PRO A 74 -13.04 7.51 -12.98
N TYR A 75 -14.04 8.32 -12.64
CA TYR A 75 -15.45 8.08 -12.97
C TYR A 75 -15.87 9.05 -14.06
N TYR A 76 -16.65 8.57 -15.02
CA TYR A 76 -17.07 9.34 -16.21
C TYR A 76 -18.54 9.73 -16.08
N GLN A 77 -18.82 11.01 -15.85
CA GLN A 77 -20.17 11.54 -15.83
C GLN A 77 -20.55 12.06 -17.22
N PRO A 78 -21.58 11.52 -17.90
CA PRO A 78 -21.97 11.97 -19.23
C PRO A 78 -22.44 13.43 -19.26
N LEU A 79 -21.99 14.17 -20.26
CA LEU A 79 -22.49 15.50 -20.61
C LEU A 79 -23.46 15.39 -21.78
N VAL A 80 -24.70 15.83 -21.56
CA VAL A 80 -25.81 15.64 -22.51
C VAL A 80 -26.26 16.98 -23.10
N ASN A 81 -26.44 17.02 -24.41
CA ASN A 81 -26.99 18.16 -25.10
C ASN A 81 -28.48 18.30 -24.76
N GLY A 82 -28.87 19.42 -24.15
CA GLY A 82 -30.25 19.62 -23.69
C GLY A 82 -31.31 19.71 -24.80
N LYS A 83 -30.90 19.92 -26.07
CA LYS A 83 -31.81 19.96 -27.22
C LYS A 83 -31.92 18.61 -27.93
N THR A 84 -30.78 17.97 -28.21
CA THR A 84 -30.76 16.71 -28.98
C THR A 84 -30.84 15.46 -28.10
N GLY A 85 -30.54 15.57 -26.81
CA GLY A 85 -30.45 14.43 -25.88
C GLY A 85 -29.19 13.58 -26.08
N GLU A 86 -28.30 13.97 -26.98
CA GLU A 86 -27.08 13.22 -27.30
C GLU A 86 -25.97 13.53 -26.31
N ILE A 87 -25.17 12.50 -25.99
CA ILE A 87 -23.95 12.67 -25.20
C ILE A 87 -22.89 13.30 -26.09
N TYR A 88 -22.35 14.44 -25.67
CA TYR A 88 -21.29 15.15 -26.39
C TYR A 88 -19.95 15.15 -25.65
N GLY A 89 -19.91 14.59 -24.44
CA GLY A 89 -18.68 14.51 -23.66
C GLY A 89 -18.87 13.83 -22.31
N VAL A 90 -17.81 13.85 -21.51
CA VAL A 90 -17.77 13.34 -20.14
C VAL A 90 -16.99 14.28 -19.24
N GLU A 91 -17.45 14.42 -18.01
CA GLU A 91 -16.67 14.99 -16.91
C GLU A 91 -16.01 13.87 -16.11
N ILE A 92 -14.70 13.99 -15.90
CA ILE A 92 -13.91 13.06 -15.09
C ILE A 92 -13.97 13.48 -13.63
N LEU A 93 -14.42 12.56 -12.80
CA LEU A 93 -14.51 12.74 -11.37
C LEU A 93 -13.62 11.72 -10.64
N ALA A 94 -12.73 12.21 -9.78
CA ALA A 94 -11.91 11.33 -8.95
C ALA A 94 -12.78 10.56 -7.94
N ARG A 95 -12.53 9.26 -7.80
CA ARG A 95 -13.12 8.40 -6.76
C ARG A 95 -12.03 7.57 -6.10
N TRP A 96 -11.97 7.63 -4.78
CA TRP A 96 -11.02 6.81 -4.03
C TRP A 96 -11.67 5.48 -3.64
N GLN A 97 -11.22 4.42 -4.30
CA GLN A 97 -11.58 3.05 -3.96
C GLN A 97 -10.73 2.57 -2.79
N TYR A 98 -11.35 2.41 -1.63
CA TYR A 98 -10.76 1.69 -0.50
C TYR A 98 -11.44 0.32 -0.42
N THR A 99 -10.64 -0.76 -0.27
CA THR A 99 -11.04 -2.19 -0.18
C THR A 99 -12.56 -2.45 -0.20
N THR A 100 -13.08 -2.92 -1.34
CA THR A 100 -14.43 -3.49 -1.64
C THR A 100 -15.72 -2.95 -1.00
N ALA A 101 -15.69 -2.09 0.02
CA ALA A 101 -16.85 -1.73 0.84
C ALA A 101 -16.83 -0.30 1.42
N GLN A 102 -15.74 0.46 1.28
CA GLN A 102 -15.69 1.86 1.74
C GLN A 102 -15.18 2.78 0.64
N TRP A 103 -16.05 3.67 0.18
CA TRP A 103 -15.68 4.75 -0.73
C TRP A 103 -15.35 5.97 0.12
N ARG A 104 -14.17 6.56 -0.07
CA ARG A 104 -13.89 7.88 0.52
C ARG A 104 -14.47 8.96 -0.37
N SER A 105 -15.21 9.87 0.24
CA SER A 105 -15.84 10.97 -0.50
C SER A 105 -14.76 11.90 -1.05
N PRO A 106 -14.89 12.43 -2.28
CA PRO A 106 -14.03 13.51 -2.78
C PRO A 106 -13.95 14.70 -1.83
N ALA A 107 -15.03 14.99 -1.09
CA ALA A 107 -15.05 16.06 -0.08
C ALA A 107 -14.08 15.82 1.09
N GLU A 108 -13.67 14.56 1.34
CA GLU A 108 -12.71 14.21 2.39
C GLU A 108 -11.27 14.34 1.90
N PHE A 109 -10.97 13.81 0.71
CA PHE A 109 -9.58 13.68 0.26
C PHE A 109 -9.09 14.80 -0.66
N ILE A 110 -9.96 15.49 -1.40
CA ILE A 110 -9.54 16.60 -2.27
C ILE A 110 -8.98 17.77 -1.43
N PRO A 111 -9.64 18.24 -0.36
CA PRO A 111 -9.07 19.33 0.45
C PRO A 111 -7.76 18.93 1.15
N LEU A 112 -7.61 17.64 1.50
CA LEU A 112 -6.36 17.11 2.00
C LEU A 112 -5.27 17.13 0.91
N ALA A 113 -5.59 16.73 -0.32
CA ALA A 113 -4.67 16.75 -1.44
C ALA A 113 -4.18 18.18 -1.74
N GLU A 114 -5.09 19.16 -1.72
CA GLU A 114 -4.77 20.57 -1.93
C GLU A 114 -3.84 21.11 -0.83
N ARG A 115 -4.20 20.94 0.44
CA ARG A 115 -3.41 21.45 1.57
C ARG A 115 -2.04 20.78 1.72
N THR A 116 -1.89 19.54 1.22
CA THR A 116 -0.64 18.77 1.30
C THR A 116 0.21 18.84 0.03
N GLY A 117 -0.27 19.52 -1.02
CA GLY A 117 0.37 19.58 -2.34
C GLY A 117 0.25 18.28 -3.16
N LEU A 118 -0.47 17.27 -2.66
CA LEU A 118 -0.71 16.01 -3.35
C LEU A 118 -1.75 16.11 -4.47
N ILE A 119 -2.43 17.25 -4.64
CA ILE A 119 -3.39 17.45 -5.72
C ILE A 119 -2.75 17.32 -7.11
N ILE A 120 -1.51 17.79 -7.29
CA ILE A 120 -0.79 17.69 -8.57
C ILE A 120 -0.50 16.22 -8.93
N PRO A 121 0.19 15.41 -8.09
CA PRO A 121 0.43 14.01 -8.40
C PRO A 121 -0.87 13.19 -8.51
N LEU A 122 -1.93 13.56 -7.77
CA LEU A 122 -3.25 12.95 -7.92
C LEU A 122 -3.80 13.19 -9.33
N THR A 123 -3.85 14.44 -9.77
CA THR A 123 -4.38 14.80 -11.08
C THR A 123 -3.59 14.15 -12.21
N ARG A 124 -2.25 14.11 -12.11
CA ARG A 124 -1.39 13.38 -13.07
C ARG A 124 -1.72 11.90 -13.16
N SER A 125 -1.83 11.24 -12.01
CA SER A 125 -2.20 9.82 -11.95
C SER A 125 -3.57 9.60 -12.61
N LEU A 126 -4.53 10.49 -12.34
CA LEU A 126 -5.87 10.42 -12.92
C LEU A 126 -5.85 10.63 -14.44
N MET A 127 -5.10 11.60 -14.96
CA MET A 127 -4.94 11.85 -16.40
C MET A 127 -4.32 10.66 -17.12
N ALA A 128 -3.27 10.06 -16.54
CA ALA A 128 -2.65 8.85 -17.09
C ALA A 128 -3.64 7.68 -17.18
N GLN A 129 -4.46 7.48 -16.14
CA GLN A 129 -5.52 6.46 -16.13
C GLN A 129 -6.59 6.74 -17.19
N VAL A 130 -7.06 7.99 -17.32
CA VAL A 130 -8.04 8.38 -18.35
C VAL A 130 -7.49 8.13 -19.75
N ALA A 131 -6.25 8.55 -20.03
CA ALA A 131 -5.62 8.31 -21.31
C ALA A 131 -5.52 6.80 -21.63
N ALA A 132 -5.13 5.98 -20.65
CA ALA A 132 -5.05 4.53 -20.82
C ALA A 132 -6.42 3.89 -21.08
N GLN A 133 -7.48 4.34 -20.38
CA GLN A 133 -8.84 3.81 -20.52
C GLN A 133 -9.55 4.29 -21.80
N MET A 134 -9.29 5.52 -22.25
CA MET A 134 -9.94 6.13 -23.41
C MET A 134 -9.27 5.74 -24.74
N ARG A 135 -7.95 5.50 -24.74
CA ARG A 135 -7.19 5.18 -25.96
C ARG A 135 -7.80 4.02 -26.80
N PRO A 136 -8.25 2.90 -26.22
CA PRO A 136 -8.85 1.80 -26.99
C PRO A 136 -10.19 2.14 -27.64
N ILE A 137 -10.91 3.15 -27.13
CA ILE A 137 -12.24 3.53 -27.61
C ILE A 137 -12.24 4.86 -28.36
N PHE A 138 -11.09 5.52 -28.48
CA PHE A 138 -10.97 6.85 -29.07
C PHE A 138 -11.59 6.95 -30.47
N SER A 139 -11.38 5.92 -31.32
CA SER A 139 -11.95 5.85 -32.67
C SER A 139 -13.47 5.66 -32.73
N LYS A 140 -14.10 5.34 -31.60
CA LYS A 140 -15.55 5.16 -31.47
C LYS A 140 -16.24 6.39 -30.89
N LEU A 141 -15.47 7.38 -30.42
CA LEU A 141 -16.03 8.62 -29.90
C LEU A 141 -16.46 9.52 -31.06
N PRO A 142 -17.56 10.27 -30.92
CA PRO A 142 -17.98 11.20 -31.95
C PRO A 142 -16.97 12.34 -32.12
N ASP A 143 -16.95 12.95 -33.30
CA ASP A 143 -16.12 14.12 -33.55
C ASP A 143 -16.47 15.25 -32.58
N GLY A 144 -15.44 15.87 -32.02
CA GLY A 144 -15.62 16.93 -31.01
C GLY A 144 -16.05 16.42 -29.63
N PHE A 145 -15.93 15.12 -29.32
CA PHE A 145 -16.24 14.61 -27.99
C PHE A 145 -15.37 15.26 -26.91
N HIS A 146 -16.01 15.88 -25.92
CA HIS A 146 -15.33 16.61 -24.86
C HIS A 146 -14.98 15.72 -23.67
N ILE A 147 -13.74 15.86 -23.15
CA ILE A 147 -13.32 15.26 -21.89
C ILE A 147 -12.95 16.40 -20.95
N GLY A 148 -13.76 16.61 -19.92
CA GLY A 148 -13.54 17.61 -18.88
C GLY A 148 -12.86 17.00 -17.67
N LEU A 149 -11.83 17.65 -17.13
CA LEU A 149 -11.19 17.25 -15.89
C LEU A 149 -11.04 18.45 -14.95
N ASN A 150 -11.32 18.23 -13.66
CA ASN A 150 -11.20 19.27 -12.65
C ASN A 150 -9.73 19.49 -12.26
N ILE A 151 -9.19 20.66 -12.57
CA ILE A 151 -7.81 21.05 -12.26
C ILE A 151 -7.81 22.10 -11.16
N SER A 152 -7.01 21.89 -10.11
CA SER A 152 -6.81 22.88 -9.05
C SER A 152 -5.96 24.06 -9.50
N VAL A 153 -6.14 25.22 -8.87
CA VAL A 153 -5.32 26.43 -9.13
C VAL A 153 -3.83 26.14 -8.92
N SER A 154 -3.48 25.35 -7.91
CA SER A 154 -2.09 24.95 -7.64
C SER A 154 -1.47 24.15 -8.78
N HIS A 155 -2.26 23.35 -9.49
CA HIS A 155 -1.76 22.59 -10.65
C HIS A 155 -1.66 23.47 -11.89
N ILE A 156 -2.62 24.37 -12.15
CA ILE A 156 -2.52 25.36 -13.25
C ILE A 156 -1.25 26.21 -13.14
N ASN A 157 -0.88 26.60 -11.92
CA ASN A 157 0.31 27.41 -11.68
C ASN A 157 1.62 26.60 -11.67
N ALA A 158 1.56 25.26 -11.77
CA ALA A 158 2.76 24.44 -11.81
C ALA A 158 3.48 24.62 -13.17
N PRO A 159 4.80 24.85 -13.21
CA PRO A 159 5.53 25.04 -14.46
C PRO A 159 5.39 23.87 -15.45
N SER A 160 5.20 22.67 -14.90
CA SER A 160 5.01 21.41 -15.63
C SER A 160 3.60 21.22 -16.19
N PHE A 161 2.65 22.12 -15.93
CA PHE A 161 1.23 21.92 -16.28
C PHE A 161 1.00 21.68 -17.78
N ILE A 162 1.79 22.32 -18.65
CA ILE A 162 1.66 22.17 -20.11
C ILE A 162 2.18 20.81 -20.60
N ASP A 163 3.14 20.22 -19.88
CA ASP A 163 3.78 18.96 -20.25
C ASP A 163 3.05 17.73 -19.68
N ASP A 164 2.13 17.93 -18.73
CA ASP A 164 1.35 16.88 -18.05
C ASP A 164 0.17 16.37 -18.89
#